data_AF-G8SBV0-F1
#
_entry.id   AF-G8SBV0-F1
#
_cell.length_a   1.000
_cell.length_b   1.000
_cell.length_c   1.000
_cell.angle_alpha   90.00
_cell.angle_beta   90.00
_cell.angle_gamma   90.00
#
_symmetry.space_group_name_H-M   'P 1'
#
loop_
_entity.id
_entity.type
_entity.pdbx_description
1 polymer ?
#
loop_
_entity_poly.entity_id
_entity_poly.type
_entity_poly.pdbx_seq_one_letter_code
_entity_poly.pdbx_strand_id
1 'polypeptide(L)'
;MGIGREKDCSLAGRSGSRFLIQEWGYPEIGVYFADRPSAGHDMIAFDYRDCGPRGEPRVVHVDQEVDYRITVLAPDFVSFLQALRPESDYGYD
;
A
#
# COMPACT_ATOMS: atom_id res chain seq x y z
N MET A 1 -10.22 7.46 6.52
CA MET A 1 -9.71 7.28 5.15
C MET A 1 -10.74 7.68 4.11
N GLY A 2 -10.30 8.03 2.90
CA GLY A 2 -11.17 8.33 1.77
C GLY A 2 -10.37 8.48 0.47
N ILE A 3 -11.07 8.49 -0.66
CA ILE A 3 -10.48 8.74 -1.99
C ILE A 3 -10.68 10.22 -2.30
N GLY A 4 -9.61 10.99 -2.46
CA GLY A 4 -9.69 12.44 -2.70
C GLY A 4 -8.48 13.20 -2.16
N ARG A 5 -8.57 14.54 -2.18
CA ARG A 5 -7.53 15.47 -1.65
C ARG A 5 -8.02 16.31 -0.48
N GLU A 6 -9.32 16.27 -0.20
CA GLU A 6 -9.97 17.18 0.76
C GLU A 6 -9.79 16.77 2.21
N LYS A 7 -9.69 15.47 2.49
CA LYS A 7 -9.47 14.95 3.85
C LYS A 7 -7.98 14.70 4.08
N ASP A 8 -7.48 15.01 5.26
CA ASP A 8 -6.05 14.88 5.56
C ASP A 8 -5.53 13.46 5.38
N CYS A 9 -6.26 12.46 5.90
CA CYS A 9 -5.95 11.03 5.75
C CYS A 9 -6.65 10.39 4.52
N SER A 10 -6.77 11.12 3.41
CA SER A 10 -7.21 10.54 2.13
C SER A 10 -6.01 10.13 1.27
N LEU A 11 -6.23 9.24 0.29
CA LEU A 11 -5.15 8.69 -0.54
C LEU A 11 -4.28 9.77 -1.23
N ALA A 12 -4.91 10.88 -1.64
CA ALA A 12 -4.22 12.04 -2.21
C ALA A 12 -4.29 13.29 -1.30
N GLY A 13 -4.61 13.08 -0.02
CA GLY A 13 -4.59 14.10 1.03
C GLY A 13 -3.18 14.35 1.57
N ARG A 14 -3.08 15.19 2.60
CA ARG A 14 -1.81 15.64 3.18
C ARG A 14 -0.96 14.52 3.77
N SER A 15 -1.59 13.45 4.27
CA SER A 15 -0.90 12.26 4.79
C SER A 15 -0.99 11.07 3.83
N GLY A 16 -1.24 11.32 2.54
CA GLY A 16 -1.37 10.28 1.51
C GLY A 16 -0.03 9.80 0.94
N SER A 17 -0.06 9.17 -0.23
CA SER A 17 1.13 8.56 -0.84
C SER A 17 2.31 9.52 -1.05
N ARG A 18 2.03 10.81 -1.34
CA ARG A 18 3.07 11.83 -1.54
C ARG A 18 3.86 12.11 -0.26
N PHE A 19 3.19 12.14 0.89
CA PHE A 19 3.82 12.31 2.20
C PHE A 19 4.72 11.13 2.54
N LEU A 20 4.24 9.90 2.30
CA LEU A 20 5.04 8.70 2.52
C LEU A 20 6.32 8.68 1.68
N ILE A 21 6.26 9.14 0.44
CA ILE A 21 7.44 9.22 -0.43
C ILE A 21 8.39 10.33 0.01
N GLN A 22 7.89 11.54 0.23
CA GLN A 22 8.73 12.72 0.45
C GLN A 22 9.29 12.81 1.88
N GLU A 23 8.45 12.54 2.87
CA GLU A 23 8.79 12.73 4.28
C GLU A 23 9.30 11.43 4.90
N TRP A 24 8.79 10.27 4.45
CA TRP A 24 9.13 8.97 5.01
C TRP A 24 10.04 8.13 4.09
N GLY A 25 10.43 8.63 2.92
CA GLY A 25 11.42 7.98 2.05
C GLY A 25 10.94 6.72 1.31
N TYR A 26 9.63 6.46 1.30
CA TYR A 26 9.10 5.31 0.58
C TYR A 26 9.34 5.43 -0.94
N PRO A 27 9.57 4.31 -1.64
CA PRO A 27 9.88 4.34 -3.06
C PRO A 27 8.69 4.84 -3.89
N GLU A 28 8.96 5.62 -4.94
CA GLU A 28 7.94 6.16 -5.85
C GLU A 28 7.47 5.09 -6.84
N ILE A 29 6.70 4.12 -6.34
CA ILE A 29 6.18 2.99 -7.12
C ILE A 29 4.72 3.18 -7.54
N GLY A 30 3.99 4.04 -6.83
CA GLY A 30 2.57 4.29 -7.09
C GLY A 30 1.81 4.78 -5.87
N VAL A 31 0.70 4.11 -5.55
CA VAL A 31 -0.25 4.55 -4.53
C VAL A 31 -0.21 3.62 -3.32
N TYR A 32 0.22 4.15 -2.18
CA TYR A 32 0.13 3.52 -0.87
C TYR A 32 -1.29 3.67 -0.31
N PHE A 33 -1.94 2.56 0.05
CA PHE A 33 -3.38 2.57 0.37
C PHE A 33 -3.78 1.85 1.66
N ALA A 34 -2.89 1.06 2.28
CA ALA A 34 -3.17 0.41 3.56
C ALA A 34 -1.88 0.23 4.37
N ASP A 35 -1.96 0.50 5.67
CA ASP A 35 -0.93 0.25 6.68
C ASP A 35 -1.18 -1.09 7.38
N ARG A 36 -0.12 -1.76 7.86
CA ARG A 36 -0.26 -2.91 8.76
C ARG A 36 -0.30 -2.46 10.24
N PRO A 37 -0.81 -3.30 11.16
CA PRO A 37 -0.84 -3.03 12.61
C PRO A 37 0.52 -2.75 13.26
N SER A 38 1.63 -2.90 12.52
CA SER A 38 3.00 -2.59 12.93
C SER A 38 3.30 -1.08 13.02
N ALA A 39 2.32 -0.27 13.41
CA ALA A 39 2.45 1.19 13.55
C ALA A 39 2.93 1.95 12.29
N GLY A 40 2.65 1.42 11.09
CA GLY A 40 2.92 2.12 9.82
C GLY A 40 4.33 1.98 9.26
N HIS A 41 5.16 1.07 9.78
CA HIS A 41 6.46 0.73 9.17
C HIS A 41 6.32 -0.15 7.92
N ASP A 42 5.13 -0.73 7.72
CA ASP A 42 4.81 -1.63 6.63
C ASP A 42 3.62 -1.10 5.86
N MET A 43 3.82 -0.84 4.57
CA MET A 43 2.80 -0.26 3.71
C MET A 43 2.46 -1.18 2.55
N ILE A 44 1.17 -1.29 2.24
CA ILE A 44 0.68 -1.94 1.02
C ILE A 44 0.46 -0.87 -0.05
N ALA A 45 0.95 -1.15 -1.25
CA ALA A 45 0.93 -0.23 -2.37
C ALA A 45 0.50 -0.89 -3.69
N PHE A 46 -0.06 -0.08 -4.56
CA PHE A 46 -0.16 -0.37 -5.99
C PHE A 46 1.15 -0.01 -6.67
N ASP A 47 1.81 -0.98 -7.30
CA ASP A 47 3.04 -0.79 -8.06
C ASP A 47 2.72 -0.68 -9.55
N TYR A 48 2.90 0.53 -10.09
CA TYR A 48 2.62 0.88 -11.49
C TYR A 48 3.88 0.93 -12.35
N ARG A 49 5.07 0.60 -11.83
CA ARG A 49 6.34 0.76 -12.56
C ARG A 49 6.37 0.00 -13.90
N ASP A 50 5.77 -1.18 -13.93
CA ASP A 50 5.78 -2.05 -15.12
C ASP A 50 4.59 -1.78 -16.07
N CYS A 51 3.40 -1.48 -15.53
CA CYS A 51 2.18 -1.32 -16.33
C CYS A 51 1.87 0.14 -16.71
N GLY A 52 2.54 1.10 -16.09
CA GLY A 52 2.29 2.53 -16.23
C GLY A 52 0.95 2.97 -15.61
N PRO A 53 0.64 4.28 -15.62
CA PRO A 53 -0.48 4.88 -14.87
C PRO A 53 -1.88 4.49 -15.36
N ARG A 54 -1.97 3.76 -16.48
CA ARG A 54 -3.23 3.32 -17.10
C ARG A 54 -3.40 1.80 -17.10
N GLY A 55 -2.35 1.06 -16.74
CA GLY A 55 -2.40 -0.39 -16.64
C GLY A 55 -2.94 -0.84 -15.27
N GLU A 56 -3.16 -2.15 -15.16
CA GLU A 56 -3.53 -2.77 -13.89
C GLU A 56 -2.26 -2.98 -13.05
N PRO A 57 -2.18 -2.36 -11.86
CA PRO A 57 -1.00 -2.48 -11.01
C PRO A 57 -1.01 -3.82 -10.28
N ARG A 58 0.18 -4.31 -9.97
CA ARG A 58 0.33 -5.37 -8.97
C ARG A 58 0.18 -4.76 -7.57
N VAL A 59 -0.18 -5.62 -6.61
CA VAL A 59 -0.22 -5.24 -5.19
C VAL A 59 1.07 -5.70 -4.52
N VAL A 60 1.74 -4.78 -3.84
CA VAL A 60 3.02 -5.04 -3.16
C VAL A 60 2.97 -4.61 -1.71
N HIS A 61 3.79 -5.27 -0.89
CA HIS A 61 4.15 -4.86 0.45
C HIS A 61 5.52 -4.19 0.41
N VAL A 62 5.65 -3.04 1.06
CA VAL A 62 6.92 -2.32 1.25
C VAL A 62 7.24 -2.30 2.74
N ASP A 63 8.34 -2.94 3.10
CA ASP A 63 8.82 -3.07 4.46
C ASP A 63 9.93 -2.05 4.72
N GLN A 64 9.65 -1.01 5.50
CA GLN A 64 10.62 0.04 5.82
C GLN A 64 11.77 -0.48 6.70
N GLU A 65 11.51 -1.46 7.58
CA GLU A 65 12.53 -1.99 8.50
C GLU A 65 13.59 -2.82 7.76
N VAL A 66 13.24 -3.36 6.59
CA VAL A 66 14.12 -4.14 5.73
C VAL A 66 14.51 -3.34 4.48
N ASP A 67 14.97 -2.09 4.66
CA ASP A 67 15.49 -1.23 3.58
C ASP A 67 14.49 -1.03 2.42
N TYR A 68 13.22 -0.76 2.75
CA TYR A 68 12.11 -0.61 1.80
C TYR A 68 11.94 -1.83 0.88
N ARG A 69 12.18 -3.04 1.38
CA ARG A 69 12.03 -4.28 0.62
C ARG A 69 10.62 -4.40 0.05
N ILE A 70 10.54 -4.53 -1.27
CA ILE A 70 9.28 -4.69 -2.00
C ILE A 70 9.01 -6.19 -2.19
N THR A 71 7.87 -6.66 -1.70
CA THR A 71 7.39 -8.04 -1.88
C THR A 71 6.07 -8.02 -2.64
N VAL A 72 5.97 -8.78 -3.73
CA VAL A 72 4.73 -8.89 -4.51
C VAL A 72 3.74 -9.77 -3.74
N LEU A 73 2.57 -9.20 -3.44
CA LEU A 73 1.48 -9.91 -2.76
C LEU A 73 0.50 -10.55 -3.77
N ALA A 74 0.19 -9.82 -4.84
CA ALA A 74 -0.72 -10.28 -5.88
C ALA A 74 -0.40 -9.64 -7.24
N PRO A 75 -0.68 -10.35 -8.36
CA PRO A 75 -0.44 -9.81 -9.70
C PRO A 75 -1.38 -8.65 -10.07
N ASP A 76 -2.57 -8.60 -9.45
CA ASP A 76 -3.61 -7.60 -9.67
C ASP A 76 -4.46 -7.39 -8.40
N PHE A 77 -5.33 -6.37 -8.42
CA PHE A 77 -6.13 -6.01 -7.24
C PHE A 77 -7.27 -7.00 -6.97
N VAL A 78 -7.84 -7.63 -8.00
CA VAL A 78 -8.92 -8.62 -7.83
C VAL A 78 -8.37 -9.87 -7.14
N SER A 79 -7.23 -10.37 -7.59
CA SER A 79 -6.49 -11.48 -6.99
C SER A 79 -6.16 -11.19 -5.52
N PHE A 80 -5.76 -9.95 -5.20
CA PHE A 80 -5.53 -9.53 -3.81
C PHE A 80 -6.81 -9.63 -2.97
N LEU A 81 -7.93 -9.05 -3.44
CA LEU A 81 -9.21 -9.06 -2.72
C LEU A 81 -9.74 -10.48 -2.49
N GLN A 82 -9.59 -11.38 -3.47
CA GLN A 82 -10.03 -12.78 -3.35
C GLN A 82 -9.21 -13.58 -2.33
N ALA A 83 -7.96 -13.20 -2.12
CA ALA A 83 -7.06 -13.83 -1.16
C ALA A 83 -7.26 -13.34 0.28
N LEU A 84 -7.97 -12.23 0.50
CA LEU A 84 -8.25 -11.73 1.84
C LEU A 84 -9.07 -12.74 2.64
N ARG A 85 -8.75 -12.83 3.93
CA ARG A 85 -9.43 -13.67 4.90
C ARG A 85 -9.77 -12.86 6.15
N PRO A 86 -10.90 -13.15 6.81
CA PRO A 86 -11.20 -12.61 8.12
C PRO A 86 -10.04 -12.84 9.10
N GLU A 87 -9.77 -11.88 9.97
CA GLU A 87 -8.76 -12.01 11.02
C GLU A 87 -9.02 -13.22 11.93
N SER A 88 -10.30 -13.53 12.19
CA SER A 88 -10.74 -14.70 12.98
C SER A 88 -10.24 -16.04 12.45
N ASP A 89 -9.90 -16.13 11.16
CA ASP A 89 -9.39 -17.36 10.56
C ASP A 89 -7.94 -17.67 11.00
N TYR A 90 -7.23 -16.68 11.57
CA TYR A 90 -5.81 -16.78 11.91
C TYR A 90 -5.52 -17.05 13.39
N GLY A 91 -6.53 -17.21 14.24
CA GLY A 91 -6.36 -17.71 15.61
C GLY A 91 -5.38 -16.90 16.47
N TYR A 92 -5.39 -15.57 16.34
CA TYR A 92 -4.74 -14.70 17.31
C TYR A 92 -5.65 -14.58 18.54
N ASP A 93 -5.19 -15.12 19.67
CA ASP A 93 -5.74 -14.95 21.03
C ASP A 93 -5.15 -13.67 21.66
#